data_AF-A0A9C9YTI6-F1
#
_entry.id   AF-A0A9C9YTI6-F1
#
_cell.length_a   1.000
_cell.length_b   1.000
_cell.length_c   1.000
_cell.angle_alpha   90.00
_cell.angle_beta   90.00
_cell.angle_gamma   90.00
#
_symmetry.space_group_name_H-M   'P 1'
#
loop_
_entity.id
_entity.type
_entity.pdbx_description
1 polymer ?
#
loop_
_entity_poly.entity_id
_entity_poly.type
_entity_poly.pdbx_seq_one_letter_code
_entity_poly.pdbx_strand_id
1 'polypeptide(L)'
;MSYLQRIRACNNCSLDGLIPFVIQGRRYGFVSSNFAAALSDYPKVFDVDERRIALVESLATPQARTTAVAEVNDRLRRQGAIQQWNDELFDVKNDFDDPAVMAIERDAVIHYGLRAYGVHVNGLVEKADGSWLWVATRARDKPSFPGMLDHIVAGGQPAGLGLPENVIKEAEEEASIPAELAARARRMSRVTYCLRTDKGLKADTLFCFDLELPPDFTPRSNDGEVESFELLPLSRVAEIVRDTERFKPNCNLVIIDLLLRKGMIDDESLADALRAPLP
;
A
#
# COMPACT_ATOMS: atom_id res chain seq x y z
N MET A 1 10.82 2.54 -20.91
CA MET A 1 9.53 1.83 -20.87
C MET A 1 8.41 2.85 -21.08
N SER A 2 7.16 2.47 -21.26
CA SER A 2 6.05 3.43 -21.28
C SER A 2 5.38 3.53 -19.90
N TYR A 3 4.64 4.60 -19.64
CA TYR A 3 3.81 4.73 -18.44
C TYR A 3 2.85 3.54 -18.29
N LEU A 4 2.26 3.09 -19.40
CA LEU A 4 1.41 1.90 -19.42
C LEU A 4 2.14 0.63 -18.98
N GLN A 5 3.42 0.46 -19.34
CA GLN A 5 4.22 -0.68 -18.87
C GLN A 5 4.43 -0.63 -17.35
N ARG A 6 4.60 0.55 -16.75
CA ARG A 6 4.67 0.72 -15.29
C ARG A 6 3.37 0.30 -14.61
N ILE A 7 2.23 0.71 -15.17
CA ILE A 7 0.91 0.32 -14.65
C ILE A 7 0.70 -1.19 -14.76
N ARG A 8 1.03 -1.79 -15.91
CA ARG A 8 0.90 -3.24 -16.13
C ARG A 8 1.82 -4.05 -15.22
N ALA A 9 3.01 -3.57 -14.90
CA ALA A 9 3.94 -4.23 -13.98
C ALA A 9 3.35 -4.38 -12.56
N CYS A 10 2.42 -3.50 -12.16
CA CYS A 10 1.69 -3.61 -10.90
C CYS A 10 0.34 -4.35 -11.03
N ASN A 11 -0.06 -4.77 -12.23
CA ASN A 11 -1.40 -5.31 -12.52
C ASN A 11 -1.36 -6.65 -13.27
N ASN A 12 -0.58 -7.61 -12.77
CA ASN A 12 -0.57 -9.00 -13.28
C ASN A 12 -1.60 -9.90 -12.56
N CYS A 13 -2.71 -9.30 -12.12
CA CYS A 13 -3.74 -9.93 -11.30
C CYS A 13 -4.26 -11.22 -11.94
N SER A 14 -3.89 -12.37 -11.37
CA SER A 14 -4.48 -13.66 -11.68
C SER A 14 -4.96 -14.31 -10.38
N LEU A 15 -6.22 -14.72 -10.39
CA LEU A 15 -6.87 -15.44 -9.30
C LEU A 15 -6.73 -16.96 -9.44
N ASP A 16 -6.09 -17.42 -10.52
CA ASP A 16 -5.95 -18.84 -10.81
C ASP A 16 -5.21 -19.55 -9.67
N GLY A 17 -5.78 -20.67 -9.23
CA GLY A 17 -5.27 -21.48 -8.13
C GLY A 17 -5.35 -20.79 -6.76
N LEU A 18 -6.07 -19.68 -6.62
CA LEU A 18 -6.37 -19.10 -5.31
C LEU A 18 -7.74 -19.56 -4.80
N ILE A 19 -7.81 -19.74 -3.49
CA ILE A 19 -9.00 -20.17 -2.77
C ILE A 19 -9.59 -18.92 -2.07
N PRO A 20 -10.88 -18.60 -2.28
CA PRO A 20 -11.53 -17.48 -1.62
C PRO A 20 -11.39 -17.51 -0.09
N PHE A 21 -10.97 -16.39 0.50
CA PHE A 21 -11.00 -16.18 1.96
C PHE A 21 -12.30 -15.49 2.37
N VAL A 22 -13.06 -16.11 3.26
CA VAL A 22 -14.44 -15.78 3.58
C VAL A 22 -14.59 -15.49 5.07
N ILE A 23 -15.31 -14.42 5.40
CA ILE A 23 -15.70 -14.07 6.77
C ILE A 23 -17.20 -13.82 6.75
N GLN A 24 -17.96 -14.57 7.57
CA GLN A 24 -19.43 -14.46 7.67
C GLN A 24 -20.12 -14.53 6.28
N GLY A 25 -19.74 -15.49 5.45
CA GLY A 25 -20.33 -15.71 4.12
C GLY A 25 -19.94 -14.68 3.05
N ARG A 26 -19.13 -13.66 3.38
CA ARG A 26 -18.62 -12.66 2.43
C ARG A 26 -17.13 -12.89 2.17
N ARG A 27 -16.72 -12.82 0.91
CA ARG A 27 -15.29 -12.90 0.53
C ARG A 27 -14.58 -11.59 0.89
N TYR A 28 -13.38 -11.70 1.43
CA TYR A 28 -12.49 -10.56 1.75
C TYR A 28 -11.13 -10.66 1.06
N GLY A 29 -10.77 -11.83 0.55
CA GLY A 29 -9.48 -12.02 -0.10
C GLY A 29 -9.37 -13.38 -0.79
N PHE A 30 -8.13 -13.76 -1.05
CA PHE A 30 -7.77 -14.95 -1.79
C PHE A 30 -6.47 -15.53 -1.25
N VAL A 31 -6.49 -16.82 -0.93
CA VAL A 31 -5.40 -17.54 -0.28
C VAL A 31 -4.79 -18.52 -1.26
N SER A 32 -3.45 -18.65 -1.28
CA SER A 32 -2.78 -19.66 -2.10
C SER A 32 -3.02 -21.06 -1.52
N SER A 33 -3.01 -22.11 -2.35
CA SER A 33 -3.19 -23.49 -1.87
C SER A 33 -2.17 -23.88 -0.78
N ASN A 34 -0.92 -23.40 -0.89
CA ASN A 34 0.11 -23.66 0.12
C ASN A 34 -0.22 -23.00 1.46
N PHE A 35 -0.68 -21.76 1.45
CA PHE A 35 -1.05 -21.07 2.69
C PHE A 35 -2.36 -21.64 3.27
N ALA A 36 -3.32 -22.02 2.42
CA ALA A 36 -4.53 -22.74 2.84
C ALA A 36 -4.22 -24.06 3.56
N ALA A 37 -3.24 -24.83 3.06
CA ALA A 37 -2.79 -26.05 3.72
C ALA A 37 -2.26 -25.74 5.15
N ALA A 38 -1.48 -24.68 5.31
CA ALA A 38 -1.01 -24.26 6.64
C ALA A 38 -2.16 -23.81 7.57
N LEU A 39 -3.20 -23.16 7.02
CA LEU A 39 -4.38 -22.77 7.80
C LEU A 39 -5.22 -23.98 8.25
N SER A 40 -5.16 -25.11 7.54
CA SER A 40 -5.93 -26.32 7.87
C SER A 40 -5.53 -26.97 9.20
N ASP A 41 -4.32 -26.68 9.70
CA ASP A 41 -3.86 -27.13 11.02
C ASP A 41 -4.55 -26.40 12.19
N TYR A 42 -5.41 -25.41 11.90
CA TYR A 42 -6.07 -24.57 12.89
C TYR A 42 -7.61 -24.61 12.77
N PRO A 43 -8.26 -25.79 12.91
CA PRO A 43 -9.71 -25.97 12.69
C PRO A 43 -10.60 -25.24 13.71
N LYS A 44 -10.02 -24.74 14.80
CA LYS A 44 -10.74 -23.88 15.77
C LYS A 44 -10.90 -22.43 15.29
N VAL A 45 -10.19 -22.05 14.22
CA VAL A 45 -10.19 -20.69 13.67
C VAL A 45 -10.66 -20.70 12.22
N PHE A 46 -10.23 -21.69 11.43
CA PHE A 46 -10.54 -21.80 10.01
C PHE A 46 -11.33 -23.08 9.68
N ASP A 47 -12.39 -22.92 8.89
CA ASP A 47 -13.05 -23.98 8.13
C ASP A 47 -12.43 -24.00 6.72
N VAL A 48 -11.67 -25.06 6.41
CA VAL A 48 -10.87 -25.16 5.18
C VAL A 48 -11.44 -26.27 4.30
N ASP A 49 -11.88 -25.90 3.10
CA ASP A 49 -12.21 -26.84 2.03
C ASP A 49 -11.58 -26.40 0.69
N GLU A 50 -11.71 -27.22 -0.36
CA GLU A 50 -11.13 -26.94 -1.68
C GLU A 50 -11.73 -25.69 -2.36
N ARG A 51 -12.89 -25.20 -1.90
CA ARG A 51 -13.64 -24.10 -2.51
C ARG A 51 -13.55 -22.81 -1.73
N ARG A 52 -13.28 -22.84 -0.42
CA ARG A 52 -13.13 -21.65 0.42
C ARG A 52 -12.30 -21.92 1.68
N ILE A 53 -11.69 -20.85 2.18
CA ILE A 53 -11.16 -20.76 3.54
C ILE A 53 -12.05 -19.80 4.31
N ALA A 54 -12.78 -20.28 5.30
CA ALA A 54 -13.68 -19.44 6.08
C ALA A 54 -13.23 -19.31 7.54
N LEU A 55 -13.44 -18.16 8.17
CA LEU A 55 -13.38 -18.09 9.64
C LEU A 55 -14.59 -18.83 10.23
N VAL A 56 -14.37 -19.60 11.29
CA VAL A 56 -15.44 -20.34 11.97
C VAL A 56 -16.48 -19.37 12.57
N GLU A 57 -17.76 -19.78 12.54
CA GLU A 57 -18.88 -18.92 12.95
C GLU A 57 -18.88 -18.56 14.44
N SER A 58 -18.21 -19.36 15.28
CA SER A 58 -18.07 -19.08 16.71
C SER A 58 -17.27 -17.80 17.02
N LEU A 59 -16.47 -17.31 16.07
CA LEU A 59 -15.76 -16.03 16.17
C LEU A 59 -16.69 -14.87 15.77
N ALA A 60 -17.68 -14.61 16.62
CA ALA A 60 -18.83 -13.75 16.29
C ALA A 60 -18.50 -12.24 16.22
N THR A 61 -17.42 -11.77 16.84
CA THR A 61 -17.08 -10.34 16.92
C THR A 61 -15.78 -10.01 16.17
N PRO A 62 -15.61 -8.76 15.69
CA PRO A 62 -14.33 -8.33 15.14
C PRO A 62 -13.15 -8.62 16.05
N GLN A 63 -13.29 -8.34 17.35
CA GLN A 63 -12.23 -8.58 18.32
C GLN A 63 -11.88 -10.07 18.46
N ALA A 64 -12.88 -10.96 18.51
CA ALA A 64 -12.65 -12.39 18.59
C ALA A 64 -11.91 -12.92 17.35
N ARG A 65 -12.28 -12.43 16.16
CA ARG A 65 -11.59 -12.75 14.89
C ARG A 65 -10.15 -12.25 14.90
N THR A 66 -9.93 -10.99 15.28
CA THR A 66 -8.59 -10.39 15.39
C THR A 66 -7.70 -11.22 16.31
N THR A 67 -8.14 -11.53 17.53
CA THR A 67 -7.35 -12.30 18.51
C THR A 67 -7.03 -13.70 17.99
N ALA A 68 -8.04 -14.44 17.52
CA ALA A 68 -7.84 -15.80 17.06
C ALA A 68 -6.90 -15.90 15.85
N VAL A 69 -7.05 -15.00 14.88
CA VAL A 69 -6.18 -14.97 13.69
C VAL A 69 -4.78 -14.47 14.03
N ALA A 70 -4.63 -13.53 14.98
CA ALA A 70 -3.31 -13.09 15.45
C ALA A 70 -2.51 -14.24 16.08
N GLU A 71 -3.15 -15.08 16.90
CA GLU A 71 -2.51 -16.27 17.48
C GLU A 71 -2.04 -17.26 16.42
N VAL A 72 -2.82 -17.45 15.34
CA VAL A 72 -2.43 -18.33 14.23
C VAL A 72 -1.29 -17.69 13.42
N ASN A 73 -1.39 -16.41 13.06
CA ASN A 73 -0.37 -15.70 12.31
C ASN A 73 0.99 -15.68 13.03
N ASP A 74 1.00 -15.53 14.37
CA ASP A 74 2.26 -15.61 15.13
C ASP A 74 2.88 -17.02 15.10
N ARG A 75 2.07 -18.08 15.10
CA ARG A 75 2.57 -19.46 14.93
C ARG A 75 3.13 -19.68 13.52
N LEU A 76 2.39 -19.23 12.50
CA LEU A 76 2.82 -19.30 11.10
C LEU A 76 4.12 -18.50 10.86
N ARG A 77 4.27 -17.35 11.55
CA ARG A 77 5.51 -16.58 11.57
C ARG A 77 6.67 -17.36 12.16
N ARG A 78 6.50 -17.99 13.34
CA ARG A 78 7.53 -18.84 13.97
C ARG A 78 7.91 -20.06 13.12
N GLN A 79 7.00 -20.52 12.27
CA GLN A 79 7.22 -21.60 11.30
C GLN A 79 7.85 -21.11 9.97
N GLY A 80 8.03 -19.79 9.80
CA GLY A 80 8.60 -19.19 8.60
C GLY A 80 7.65 -19.02 7.42
N ALA A 81 6.36 -19.33 7.58
CA ALA A 81 5.34 -19.13 6.55
C ALA A 81 5.01 -17.64 6.34
N ILE A 82 5.10 -16.84 7.41
CA ILE A 82 5.05 -15.36 7.37
C ILE A 82 6.44 -14.86 7.78
N GLN A 83 7.17 -14.27 6.84
CA GLN A 83 8.60 -13.99 7.03
C GLN A 83 8.89 -12.61 7.61
N GLN A 84 8.04 -11.63 7.35
CA GLN A 84 8.17 -10.26 7.84
C GLN A 84 7.14 -10.02 8.96
N TRP A 85 7.43 -9.08 9.84
CA TRP A 85 6.52 -8.66 10.90
C TRP A 85 6.78 -7.20 11.25
N ASN A 86 5.74 -6.36 11.21
CA ASN A 86 5.85 -4.91 11.45
C ASN A 86 5.19 -4.47 12.78
N ASP A 87 4.53 -5.38 13.51
CA ASP A 87 3.75 -5.03 14.71
C ASP A 87 2.70 -3.92 14.45
N GLU A 88 2.09 -3.94 13.26
CA GLU A 88 1.16 -2.93 12.79
C GLU A 88 -0.10 -3.59 12.22
N LEU A 89 -1.23 -3.38 12.90
CA LEU A 89 -2.49 -3.94 12.44
C LEU A 89 -3.11 -3.11 11.32
N PHE A 90 -3.63 -3.76 10.29
CA PHE A 90 -4.47 -3.18 9.24
C PHE A 90 -5.93 -3.62 9.42
N ASP A 91 -6.85 -2.75 9.03
CA ASP A 91 -8.29 -3.06 8.97
C ASP A 91 -8.60 -4.03 7.83
N VAL A 92 -9.37 -5.09 8.11
CA VAL A 92 -9.91 -6.00 7.09
C VAL A 92 -11.27 -5.50 6.64
N LYS A 93 -11.34 -5.01 5.39
CA LYS A 93 -12.52 -4.40 4.77
C LYS A 93 -12.58 -4.73 3.27
N ASN A 94 -13.78 -4.76 2.69
CA ASN A 94 -13.93 -4.85 1.23
C ASN A 94 -13.85 -3.47 0.60
N ASP A 95 -14.53 -2.46 1.14
CA ASP A 95 -14.33 -1.08 0.71
C ASP A 95 -13.77 -0.22 1.86
N PHE A 96 -13.07 0.87 1.53
CA PHE A 96 -12.37 1.69 2.53
C PHE A 96 -13.33 2.22 3.61
N ASP A 97 -14.53 2.61 3.18
CA ASP A 97 -15.57 3.20 4.03
C ASP A 97 -16.43 2.14 4.75
N ASP A 98 -16.23 0.84 4.47
CA ASP A 98 -16.91 -0.23 5.19
C ASP A 98 -16.42 -0.32 6.65
N PRO A 99 -17.26 -0.77 7.59
CA PRO A 99 -16.79 -1.13 8.92
C PRO A 99 -15.78 -2.29 8.84
N ALA A 100 -14.71 -2.21 9.63
CA ALA A 100 -13.74 -3.29 9.75
C ALA A 100 -14.40 -4.55 10.31
N VAL A 101 -14.23 -5.69 9.65
CA VAL A 101 -14.71 -6.97 10.20
C VAL A 101 -13.72 -7.60 11.17
N MET A 102 -12.46 -7.24 11.08
CA MET A 102 -11.39 -7.57 12.03
C MET A 102 -10.17 -6.71 11.70
N ALA A 103 -9.13 -6.82 12.51
CA ALA A 103 -7.81 -6.30 12.20
C ALA A 103 -6.82 -7.46 12.04
N ILE A 104 -5.78 -7.27 11.25
CA ILE A 104 -4.78 -8.29 10.96
C ILE A 104 -3.40 -7.66 10.84
N GLU A 105 -2.36 -8.39 11.20
CA GLU A 105 -0.98 -7.92 11.01
C GLU A 105 -0.68 -7.55 9.55
N ARG A 106 -0.06 -6.39 9.33
CA ARG A 106 0.28 -5.81 8.04
C ARG A 106 0.97 -6.80 7.11
N ASP A 107 1.98 -7.52 7.60
CA ASP A 107 2.70 -8.48 6.75
C ASP A 107 1.91 -9.76 6.46
N ALA A 108 0.86 -10.05 7.23
CA ALA A 108 -0.02 -11.17 6.94
C ALA A 108 -1.01 -10.85 5.81
N VAL A 109 -1.38 -9.58 5.59
CA VAL A 109 -2.39 -9.13 4.61
C VAL A 109 -2.24 -9.78 3.23
N ILE A 110 -1.01 -9.83 2.71
CA ILE A 110 -0.70 -10.39 1.38
C ILE A 110 -0.99 -11.89 1.28
N HIS A 111 -0.79 -12.65 2.36
CA HIS A 111 -0.99 -14.09 2.40
C HIS A 111 -2.47 -14.47 2.37
N TYR A 112 -3.32 -13.59 2.92
CA TYR A 112 -4.78 -13.71 2.86
C TYR A 112 -5.38 -13.06 1.59
N GLY A 113 -4.56 -12.41 0.76
CA GLY A 113 -4.98 -11.68 -0.42
C GLY A 113 -6.01 -10.59 -0.10
N LEU A 114 -5.90 -10.01 1.10
CA LEU A 114 -6.81 -8.98 1.59
C LEU A 114 -6.51 -7.65 0.90
N ARG A 115 -7.52 -6.78 0.85
CA ARG A 115 -7.32 -5.41 0.40
C ARG A 115 -6.48 -4.64 1.41
N ALA A 116 -5.50 -3.90 0.91
CA ALA A 116 -4.65 -3.02 1.71
C ALA A 116 -4.84 -1.57 1.30
N TYR A 117 -4.60 -0.66 2.23
CA TYR A 117 -4.69 0.78 1.99
C TYR A 117 -3.37 1.45 2.38
N GLY A 118 -3.04 2.56 1.73
CA GLY A 118 -1.88 3.37 2.06
C GLY A 118 -2.06 4.82 1.65
N VAL A 119 -1.25 5.70 2.22
CA VAL A 119 -1.20 7.12 1.89
C VAL A 119 0.09 7.42 1.16
N HIS A 120 0.03 8.27 0.14
CA HIS A 120 1.19 8.75 -0.60
C HIS A 120 1.08 10.25 -0.78
N VAL A 121 2.12 11.00 -0.41
CA VAL A 121 2.13 12.47 -0.50
C VAL A 121 3.08 12.94 -1.59
N ASN A 122 2.55 13.71 -2.53
CA ASN A 122 3.33 14.51 -3.46
C ASN A 122 3.77 15.79 -2.75
N GLY A 123 5.03 15.85 -2.30
CA GLY A 123 5.63 17.06 -1.73
C GLY A 123 6.05 18.03 -2.82
N LEU A 124 5.18 18.98 -3.15
CA LEU A 124 5.34 19.89 -4.27
C LEU A 124 5.98 21.21 -3.83
N VAL A 125 6.86 21.76 -4.67
CA VAL A 125 7.35 23.14 -4.55
C VAL A 125 7.10 23.83 -5.88
N GLU A 126 6.26 24.87 -5.90
CA GLU A 126 6.03 25.67 -7.10
C GLU A 126 7.15 26.71 -7.25
N LYS A 127 7.81 26.71 -8.41
CA LYS A 127 8.87 27.66 -8.78
C LYS A 127 8.48 28.41 -10.06
N ALA A 128 9.27 29.42 -10.42
CA ALA A 128 9.02 30.22 -11.63
C ALA A 128 9.05 29.40 -12.93
N ASP A 129 9.77 28.27 -12.95
CA ASP A 129 9.90 27.36 -14.09
C ASP A 129 8.95 26.14 -14.03
N GLY A 130 8.06 26.08 -13.03
CA GLY A 130 7.02 25.06 -12.92
C GLY A 130 7.02 24.34 -11.56
N SER A 131 6.29 23.22 -11.51
CA SER A 131 6.19 22.38 -10.30
C SER A 131 7.42 21.49 -10.13
N TRP A 132 7.93 21.41 -8.91
CA TRP A 132 9.00 20.51 -8.50
C TRP A 132 8.46 19.53 -7.47
N LEU A 133 9.05 18.33 -7.41
CA LEU A 133 8.64 17.25 -6.52
C LEU A 133 9.82 16.81 -5.66
N TRP A 134 9.62 16.77 -4.34
CA TRP A 134 10.53 16.10 -3.44
C TRP A 134 10.43 14.58 -3.61
N VAL A 135 11.58 13.96 -3.86
CA VAL A 135 11.74 12.52 -4.05
C VAL A 135 12.66 11.99 -2.97
N ALA A 136 12.23 10.95 -2.27
CA ALA A 136 13.04 10.25 -1.28
C ALA A 136 13.84 9.11 -1.95
N THR A 137 14.96 8.73 -1.36
CA THR A 137 15.66 7.47 -1.65
C THR A 137 15.55 6.58 -0.43
N ARG A 138 14.96 5.40 -0.58
CA ARG A 138 14.74 4.45 0.51
C ARG A 138 16.06 3.99 1.10
N ALA A 139 16.13 3.87 2.43
CA ALA A 139 17.30 3.31 3.10
C ALA A 139 17.64 1.89 2.58
N ARG A 140 18.93 1.57 2.57
CA ARG A 140 19.46 0.33 1.96
C ARG A 140 19.20 -0.92 2.79
N ASP A 141 18.85 -0.75 4.05
CA ASP A 141 18.49 -1.79 5.01
C ASP A 141 16.98 -2.10 5.02
N LYS A 142 16.15 -1.34 4.27
CA LYS A 142 14.72 -1.64 4.15
C LYS A 142 14.50 -3.04 3.57
N PRO A 143 13.58 -3.83 4.14
CA PRO A 143 13.33 -5.21 3.70
C PRO A 143 12.71 -5.30 2.31
N SER A 144 12.11 -4.22 1.82
CA SER A 144 11.53 -4.11 0.49
C SER A 144 12.05 -2.89 -0.25
N PHE A 145 12.46 -3.11 -1.50
CA PHE A 145 12.92 -2.06 -2.44
C PHE A 145 14.02 -1.14 -1.88
N PRO A 146 15.11 -1.68 -1.29
CA PRO A 146 16.19 -0.86 -0.74
C PRO A 146 16.88 -0.01 -1.82
N GLY A 147 17.17 1.26 -1.52
CA GLY A 147 17.85 2.19 -2.44
C GLY A 147 17.03 2.67 -3.64
N MET A 148 15.75 2.28 -3.75
CA MET A 148 14.85 2.78 -4.79
C MET A 148 14.32 4.17 -4.43
N LEU A 149 13.91 4.94 -5.44
CA LEU A 149 13.22 6.21 -5.24
C LEU A 149 11.79 5.98 -4.73
N ASP A 150 11.32 6.88 -3.86
CA ASP A 150 10.01 6.85 -3.23
C ASP A 150 9.42 8.27 -3.18
N HIS A 151 8.18 8.39 -2.71
CA HIS A 151 7.60 9.69 -2.36
C HIS A 151 8.31 10.28 -1.14
N ILE A 152 8.16 11.59 -0.93
CA ILE A 152 8.63 12.23 0.31
C ILE A 152 7.97 11.63 1.56
N VAL A 153 6.70 11.19 1.44
CA VAL A 153 5.95 10.51 2.50
C VAL A 153 5.10 9.40 1.88
N ALA A 154 5.23 8.16 2.35
CA ALA A 154 4.45 7.01 1.88
C ALA A 154 4.30 5.87 2.91
N GLY A 155 3.18 5.86 3.64
CA GLY A 155 2.88 4.88 4.67
C GLY A 155 1.74 3.90 4.31
N GLY A 156 1.76 2.73 4.97
CA GLY A 156 0.59 1.86 5.04
C GLY A 156 -0.53 2.51 5.87
N GLN A 157 -1.79 2.11 5.70
CA GLN A 157 -2.89 2.64 6.52
C GLN A 157 -3.19 1.72 7.70
N PRO A 158 -2.77 2.09 8.93
CA PRO A 158 -3.04 1.27 10.10
C PRO A 158 -4.52 1.28 10.49
N ALA A 159 -4.93 0.23 11.19
CA ALA A 159 -6.24 0.08 11.78
C ALA A 159 -6.54 1.20 12.77
N GLY A 160 -7.75 1.74 12.72
CA GLY A 160 -8.22 2.75 13.67
C GLY A 160 -7.66 4.17 13.49
N LEU A 161 -6.76 4.39 12.54
CA LEU A 161 -6.27 5.73 12.18
C LEU A 161 -7.00 6.23 10.92
N GLY A 162 -7.35 7.52 10.87
CA GLY A 162 -7.88 8.13 9.66
C GLY A 162 -6.77 8.51 8.67
N LEU A 163 -7.13 8.81 7.42
CA LEU A 163 -6.14 9.16 6.39
C LEU A 163 -5.36 10.44 6.74
N PRO A 164 -6.00 11.56 7.17
CA PRO A 164 -5.26 12.77 7.51
C PRO A 164 -4.32 12.57 8.71
N GLU A 165 -4.76 11.82 9.73
CA GLU A 165 -3.94 11.51 10.90
C GLU A 165 -2.72 10.67 10.50
N ASN A 166 -2.91 9.69 9.61
CA ASN A 166 -1.80 8.89 9.11
C ASN A 166 -0.83 9.70 8.25
N VAL A 167 -1.33 10.59 7.38
CA VAL A 167 -0.48 11.53 6.64
C VAL A 167 0.37 12.38 7.58
N ILE A 168 -0.20 12.88 8.68
CA ILE A 168 0.54 13.68 9.67
C ILE A 168 1.62 12.85 10.37
N LYS A 169 1.28 11.64 10.83
CA LYS A 169 2.22 10.70 11.47
C LYS A 169 3.41 10.41 10.55
N GLU A 170 3.13 9.89 9.35
CA GLU A 170 4.16 9.45 8.40
C GLU A 170 5.02 10.65 7.92
N ALA A 171 4.42 11.84 7.79
CA ALA A 171 5.15 13.03 7.37
C ALA A 171 6.17 13.53 8.41
N GLU A 172 5.87 13.35 9.70
CA GLU A 172 6.83 13.60 10.78
C GLU A 172 7.96 12.56 10.77
N GLU A 173 7.60 11.27 10.73
CA GLU A 173 8.54 10.14 10.82
C GLU A 173 9.52 10.11 9.64
N GLU A 174 9.01 10.16 8.41
CA GLU A 174 9.82 9.94 7.22
C GLU A 174 10.58 11.21 6.78
N ALA A 175 9.99 12.40 6.95
CA ALA A 175 10.48 13.64 6.31
C ALA A 175 10.62 14.86 7.23
N SER A 176 10.38 14.72 8.54
CA SER A 176 10.40 15.84 9.51
C SER A 176 9.45 16.99 9.13
N ILE A 177 8.35 16.70 8.43
CA ILE A 177 7.35 17.71 8.08
C ILE A 177 6.52 18.00 9.34
N PRO A 178 6.48 19.24 9.84
CA PRO A 178 5.71 19.56 11.04
C PRO A 178 4.22 19.29 10.83
N ALA A 179 3.52 18.84 11.87
CA ALA A 179 2.09 18.52 11.80
C ALA A 179 1.22 19.64 11.23
N GLU A 180 1.52 20.91 11.56
CA GLU A 180 0.80 22.07 11.02
C GLU A 180 0.95 22.27 9.50
N LEU A 181 2.08 21.80 8.95
CA LEU A 181 2.32 21.80 7.52
C LEU A 181 1.68 20.56 6.87
N ALA A 182 1.90 19.37 7.45
CA ALA A 182 1.31 18.12 6.96
C ALA A 182 -0.23 18.16 6.94
N ALA A 183 -0.87 18.82 7.90
CA ALA A 183 -2.32 19.01 7.96
C ALA A 183 -2.91 19.79 6.77
N ARG A 184 -2.06 20.47 5.97
CA ARG A 184 -2.48 21.18 4.74
C ARG A 184 -2.56 20.26 3.53
N ALA A 185 -2.07 19.01 3.64
CA ALA A 185 -2.12 18.04 2.57
C ALA A 185 -3.56 17.79 2.12
N ARG A 186 -3.80 17.88 0.82
CA ARG A 186 -5.12 17.70 0.23
C ARG A 186 -5.23 16.33 -0.42
N ARG A 187 -6.25 15.57 -0.06
CA ARG A 187 -6.58 14.31 -0.75
C ARG A 187 -7.06 14.63 -2.16
N MET A 188 -6.33 14.16 -3.18
CA MET A 188 -6.60 14.48 -4.57
C MET A 188 -7.28 13.35 -5.33
N SER A 189 -6.84 12.12 -5.09
CA SER A 189 -7.28 10.95 -5.86
C SER A 189 -7.06 9.65 -5.09
N ARG A 190 -7.40 8.53 -5.72
CA ARG A 190 -6.99 7.18 -5.30
C ARG A 190 -6.51 6.41 -6.52
N VAL A 191 -5.53 5.55 -6.31
CA VAL A 191 -5.01 4.62 -7.32
C VAL A 191 -5.18 3.20 -6.79
N THR A 192 -5.55 2.27 -7.66
CA THR A 192 -5.68 0.84 -7.32
C THR A 192 -4.74 0.00 -8.16
N TYR A 193 -4.24 -1.09 -7.58
CA TYR A 193 -3.53 -2.11 -8.35
C TYR A 193 -3.68 -3.50 -7.73
N CYS A 194 -3.61 -4.53 -8.58
CA CYS A 194 -3.66 -5.92 -8.15
C CYS A 194 -2.45 -6.71 -8.68
N LEU A 195 -1.54 -7.07 -7.78
CA LEU A 195 -0.30 -7.79 -8.10
C LEU A 195 -0.32 -9.20 -7.48
N ARG A 196 -0.16 -10.23 -8.31
CA ARG A 196 0.13 -11.59 -7.88
C ARG A 196 1.62 -11.74 -7.58
N THR A 197 1.92 -12.28 -6.42
CA THR A 197 3.27 -12.57 -5.92
C THR A 197 3.39 -14.04 -5.55
N ASP A 198 4.60 -14.46 -5.19
CA ASP A 198 4.90 -15.77 -4.60
C ASP A 198 4.21 -15.97 -3.24
N LYS A 199 4.10 -14.91 -2.44
CA LYS A 199 3.46 -14.92 -1.10
C LYS A 199 1.93 -14.98 -1.17
N GLY A 200 1.34 -14.33 -2.17
CA GLY A 200 -0.11 -14.19 -2.32
C GLY A 200 -0.49 -13.04 -3.23
N LEU A 201 -1.59 -12.36 -2.91
CA LEU A 201 -2.16 -11.29 -3.74
C LEU A 201 -2.02 -9.94 -3.02
N LYS A 202 -1.52 -8.92 -3.72
CA LYS A 202 -1.53 -7.52 -3.26
C LYS A 202 -2.62 -6.77 -4.00
N ALA A 203 -3.77 -6.60 -3.37
CA ALA A 203 -4.88 -5.80 -3.88
C ALA A 203 -4.90 -4.47 -3.13
N ASP A 204 -4.11 -3.52 -3.56
CA ASP A 204 -3.83 -2.31 -2.78
C ASP A 204 -4.58 -1.10 -3.37
N THR A 205 -5.02 -0.21 -2.49
CA THR A 205 -5.53 1.13 -2.82
C THR A 205 -4.63 2.19 -2.18
N LEU A 206 -4.10 3.09 -2.99
CA LEU A 206 -3.24 4.18 -2.56
C LEU A 206 -4.01 5.50 -2.61
N PHE A 207 -4.17 6.16 -1.47
CA PHE A 207 -4.74 7.49 -1.38
C PHE A 207 -3.66 8.53 -1.66
N CYS A 208 -3.88 9.33 -2.69
CA CYS A 208 -2.88 10.30 -3.16
C CYS A 208 -3.20 11.67 -2.58
N PHE A 209 -2.21 12.27 -1.94
CA PHE A 209 -2.27 13.59 -1.35
C PHE A 209 -1.28 14.51 -2.06
N ASP A 210 -1.65 15.77 -2.22
CA ASP A 210 -0.73 16.82 -2.64
C ASP A 210 -0.48 17.75 -1.45
N LEU A 211 0.78 18.07 -1.17
CA LEU A 211 1.20 19.00 -0.14
C LEU A 211 2.17 20.01 -0.75
N GLU A 212 1.75 21.27 -0.81
CA GLU A 212 2.64 22.38 -1.17
C GLU A 212 3.58 22.69 0.01
N LEU A 213 4.87 22.57 -0.24
CA LEU A 213 5.93 22.81 0.72
C LEU A 213 6.59 24.18 0.48
N PRO A 214 6.98 24.91 1.55
CA PRO A 214 7.73 26.14 1.42
C PRO A 214 9.03 25.96 0.60
N PRO A 215 9.45 26.94 -0.22
CA PRO A 215 10.69 26.84 -0.99
C PRO A 215 11.96 26.66 -0.14
N ASP A 216 11.93 27.09 1.12
CA ASP A 216 13.00 26.97 2.11
C ASP A 216 12.89 25.71 2.98
N PHE A 217 11.84 24.90 2.82
CA PHE A 217 11.72 23.63 3.52
C PHE A 217 12.70 22.61 2.96
N THR A 218 13.44 21.94 3.84
CA THR A 218 14.34 20.84 3.50
C THR A 218 13.97 19.62 4.36
N PRO A 219 13.49 18.51 3.75
CA PRO A 219 13.12 17.31 4.49
C PRO A 219 14.34 16.65 5.13
N ARG A 220 14.10 15.96 6.25
CA ARG A 220 15.09 15.13 6.95
C ARG A 220 14.42 13.87 7.46
N SER A 221 15.11 12.73 7.35
CA SER A 221 14.60 11.48 7.95
C SER A 221 14.75 11.53 9.47
N ASN A 222 13.69 11.21 10.20
CA ASN A 222 13.73 11.10 11.66
C ASN A 222 13.86 9.64 12.14
N ASP A 223 13.35 8.69 11.37
CA ASP A 223 13.25 7.27 11.74
C ASP A 223 14.32 6.37 11.09
N GLY A 224 15.08 6.91 10.13
CA GLY A 224 16.10 6.17 9.38
C GLY A 224 15.57 5.41 8.16
N GLU A 225 14.29 5.54 7.80
CA GLU A 225 13.70 4.84 6.66
C GLU A 225 14.12 5.42 5.29
N VAL A 226 14.65 6.65 5.28
CA VAL A 226 15.07 7.39 4.09
C VAL A 226 16.56 7.72 4.15
N GLU A 227 17.30 7.34 3.10
CA GLU A 227 18.74 7.61 2.95
C GLU A 227 19.01 9.08 2.58
N SER A 228 18.20 9.63 1.67
CA SER A 228 18.38 11.01 1.18
C SER A 228 17.13 11.54 0.48
N PHE A 229 17.06 12.86 0.29
CA PHE A 229 16.02 13.53 -0.47
C PHE A 229 16.61 14.36 -1.62
N GLU A 230 15.90 14.43 -2.73
CA GLU A 230 16.24 15.26 -3.88
C GLU A 230 14.99 16.02 -4.36
N LEU A 231 15.13 17.32 -4.62
CA LEU A 231 14.06 18.13 -5.21
C LEU A 231 14.25 18.18 -6.73
N LEU A 232 13.35 17.55 -7.47
CA LEU A 232 13.45 17.40 -8.93
C LEU A 232 12.37 18.20 -9.66
N PRO A 233 12.65 18.79 -10.83
CA PRO A 233 11.60 19.30 -11.71
C PRO A 233 10.63 18.15 -12.07
N LEU A 234 9.33 18.42 -12.07
CA LEU A 234 8.33 17.36 -12.33
C LEU A 234 8.50 16.72 -13.72
N SER A 235 9.00 17.48 -14.70
CA SER A 235 9.39 16.97 -16.03
C SER A 235 10.49 15.91 -15.94
N ARG A 236 11.49 16.11 -15.08
CA ARG A 236 12.55 15.13 -14.85
C ARG A 236 12.03 13.87 -14.16
N VAL A 237 11.10 14.03 -13.21
CA VAL A 237 10.45 12.88 -12.57
C VAL A 237 9.66 12.05 -13.60
N ALA A 238 8.94 12.73 -14.52
CA ALA A 238 8.22 12.08 -15.60
C ALA A 238 9.14 11.23 -16.50
N GLU A 239 10.31 11.77 -16.88
CA GLU A 239 11.34 11.04 -17.62
C GLU A 239 11.86 9.82 -16.84
N ILE A 240 12.13 9.96 -15.54
CA ILE A 240 12.62 8.84 -14.72
C ILE A 240 11.60 7.70 -14.70
N VAL A 241 10.30 8.01 -14.49
CA VAL A 241 9.22 7.01 -14.48
C VAL A 241 9.08 6.31 -15.83
N ARG A 242 9.12 7.07 -16.93
CA ARG A 242 9.02 6.54 -18.29
C ARG A 242 10.25 5.67 -18.62
N ASP A 243 11.44 6.24 -18.47
CA ASP A 243 12.63 5.72 -19.11
C ASP A 243 13.44 4.75 -18.21
N THR A 244 13.18 4.71 -16.90
CA THR A 244 13.97 3.93 -15.93
C THR A 244 13.11 3.16 -14.93
N GLU A 245 13.70 2.24 -14.16
CA GLU A 245 13.04 1.49 -13.07
C GLU A 245 13.45 1.98 -11.68
N ARG A 246 13.86 3.25 -11.54
CA ARG A 246 14.45 3.74 -10.28
C ARG A 246 13.43 3.89 -9.14
N PHE A 247 12.16 4.16 -9.44
CA PHE A 247 11.11 4.26 -8.44
C PHE A 247 10.62 2.90 -7.99
N LYS A 248 10.36 2.77 -6.69
CA LYS A 248 9.56 1.69 -6.11
C LYS A 248 8.30 1.48 -6.98
N PRO A 249 7.95 0.24 -7.37
CA PRO A 249 7.01 0.01 -8.46
C PRO A 249 5.69 0.78 -8.36
N ASN A 250 5.03 0.71 -7.19
CA ASN A 250 3.74 1.35 -6.97
C ASN A 250 3.81 2.89 -6.91
N CYS A 251 5.00 3.46 -6.69
CA CYS A 251 5.18 4.91 -6.70
C CYS A 251 5.06 5.50 -8.10
N ASN A 252 5.45 4.74 -9.12
CA ASN A 252 5.22 5.11 -10.51
C ASN A 252 3.73 5.39 -10.77
N LEU A 253 2.82 4.63 -10.15
CA LEU A 253 1.38 4.77 -10.36
C LEU A 253 0.85 6.11 -9.85
N VAL A 254 1.26 6.50 -8.63
CA VAL A 254 0.88 7.78 -8.01
C VAL A 254 1.47 8.96 -8.78
N ILE A 255 2.71 8.83 -9.25
CA ILE A 255 3.35 9.87 -10.09
C ILE A 255 2.62 10.00 -11.43
N ILE A 256 2.24 8.90 -12.09
CA ILE A 256 1.46 8.95 -13.34
C ILE A 256 0.10 9.64 -13.10
N ASP A 257 -0.58 9.35 -11.98
CA ASP A 257 -1.81 10.09 -11.61
C ASP A 257 -1.54 11.60 -11.44
N LEU A 258 -0.46 11.98 -10.75
CA LEU A 258 -0.05 13.39 -10.62
C LEU A 258 0.19 14.05 -11.98
N LEU A 259 0.91 13.37 -12.89
CA LEU A 259 1.22 13.90 -14.23
C LEU A 259 -0.04 14.11 -15.08
N LEU A 260 -1.01 13.18 -15.00
CA LEU A 260 -2.32 13.33 -15.64
C LEU A 260 -3.08 14.53 -15.05
N ARG A 261 -3.16 14.64 -13.71
CA ARG A 261 -3.84 15.76 -13.04
C ARG A 261 -3.22 17.12 -13.30
N LYS A 262 -1.90 17.17 -13.52
CA LYS A 262 -1.15 18.39 -13.88
C LYS A 262 -1.15 18.66 -15.39
N GLY A 263 -1.79 17.82 -16.21
CA GLY A 263 -1.87 17.99 -17.67
C GLY A 263 -0.54 17.80 -18.41
N MET A 264 0.43 17.12 -17.79
CA MET A 264 1.75 16.87 -18.38
C MET A 264 1.76 15.68 -19.33
N ILE A 265 0.79 14.79 -19.16
CA ILE A 265 0.48 13.68 -20.07
C ILE A 265 -1.03 13.64 -20.26
N ASP A 266 -1.46 13.25 -21.45
CA ASP A 266 -2.87 13.20 -21.85
C ASP A 266 -3.15 11.85 -22.51
N ASP A 267 -3.63 10.90 -21.70
CA ASP A 267 -4.01 9.55 -22.12
C ASP A 267 -5.05 8.98 -21.14
N GLU A 268 -6.31 9.01 -21.54
CA GLU A 268 -7.44 8.51 -20.75
C GLU A 268 -7.29 7.03 -20.37
N SER A 269 -6.64 6.22 -21.21
CA SER A 269 -6.46 4.78 -20.93
C SER A 269 -5.56 4.52 -19.73
N LEU A 270 -4.61 5.43 -19.44
CA LEU A 270 -3.80 5.38 -18.22
C LEU A 270 -4.65 5.71 -16.99
N ALA A 271 -5.53 6.71 -17.10
CA ALA A 271 -6.40 7.15 -16.02
C ALA A 271 -7.39 6.05 -15.60
N ASP A 272 -7.95 5.34 -16.57
CA ASP A 272 -8.83 4.18 -16.32
C ASP A 272 -8.07 3.03 -15.67
N ALA A 273 -6.87 2.73 -16.18
CA ALA A 273 -6.05 1.64 -15.64
C ALA A 273 -5.60 1.88 -14.19
N LEU A 274 -5.39 3.14 -13.79
CA LEU A 274 -5.07 3.52 -12.41
C LEU A 274 -6.26 3.42 -11.44
N ARG A 275 -7.48 3.29 -11.96
CA ARG A 275 -8.74 3.25 -11.18
C ARG A 275 -9.51 1.95 -11.36
N ALA A 276 -8.85 0.92 -11.90
CA ALA A 276 -9.47 -0.37 -12.15
C ALA A 276 -9.99 -0.99 -10.84
N PRO A 277 -11.20 -1.58 -10.84
CA PRO A 277 -11.75 -2.20 -9.63
C PRO A 277 -10.87 -3.36 -9.17
N LEU A 278 -10.74 -3.51 -7.86
CA LEU A 278 -10.05 -4.64 -7.24
C LEU A 278 -10.98 -5.87 -7.22
N PRO A 279 -10.41 -7.09 -7.29
CA PRO A 279 -11.18 -8.32 -7.30
C PRO A 279 -11.93 -8.60 -6.00
#